data_AF-A0A372IQE1-F1
#
_entry.id   AF-A0A372IQE1-F1
#
_cell.length_a   1.000
_cell.length_b   1.000
_cell.length_c   1.000
_cell.angle_alpha   90.00
_cell.angle_beta   90.00
_cell.angle_gamma   90.00
#
_symmetry.space_group_name_H-M   'P 1'
#
loop_
_entity.id
_entity.type
_entity.pdbx_description
1 polymer ?
#
loop_
_entity_poly.entity_id
_entity_poly.type
_entity_poly.pdbx_seq_one_letter_code
_entity_poly.pdbx_strand_id
1 'polypeptide(L)'
;MANLIIPAAERNLTPDQVDALDRRRQWGLAFQVISGQFGFFAVLLLLWSGQDLSYSPGWIHPMFYYNVLTAVLCVAFALYGSWLKRGRPEY
;
A
#
# COMPACT_ATOMS: atom_id res chain seq x y z
N MET A 1 23.09 -20.53 19.56
CA MET A 1 21.66 -20.76 19.85
C MET A 1 20.84 -20.12 18.74
N ALA A 2 19.82 -20.78 18.20
CA ALA A 2 19.01 -20.21 17.12
C ALA A 2 18.18 -19.03 17.65
N ASN A 3 18.23 -17.89 16.96
CA ASN A 3 17.46 -16.72 17.35
C ASN A 3 15.97 -16.99 17.08
N LEU A 4 15.18 -17.17 18.15
CA LEU A 4 13.75 -17.46 18.06
C LEU A 4 12.91 -16.26 17.58
N ILE A 5 13.48 -15.06 17.63
CA ILE A 5 12.86 -13.81 17.17
C ILE A 5 12.63 -13.83 15.66
N ILE A 6 13.59 -14.40 14.92
CA ILE A 6 13.53 -14.50 13.46
C ILE A 6 12.52 -15.61 13.09
N PRO A 7 11.63 -15.39 12.11
CA PRO A 7 10.73 -16.44 11.62
C PRO A 7 11.50 -17.69 11.21
N ALA A 8 10.98 -18.88 11.49
CA ALA A 8 11.68 -20.14 11.21
C ALA A 8 12.13 -20.27 9.74
N ALA A 9 11.33 -19.74 8.81
CA ALA A 9 11.64 -19.72 7.37
C ALA A 9 12.81 -18.79 7.00
N GLU A 10 13.18 -17.83 7.85
CA GLU A 10 14.19 -16.81 7.57
C GLU A 10 15.53 -17.09 8.31
N ARG A 11 15.60 -18.13 9.16
CA ARG A 11 16.77 -18.42 10.02
C ARG A 11 17.98 -19.02 9.30
N ASN A 12 17.76 -19.69 8.17
CA ASN A 12 18.79 -20.46 7.45
C ASN A 12 18.93 -19.98 6.00
N LEU A 13 18.72 -18.68 5.75
CA LEU A 13 18.84 -18.10 4.41
C LEU A 13 20.31 -17.97 4.02
N THR A 14 20.61 -18.19 2.74
CA THR A 14 21.92 -17.84 2.16
C THR A 14 22.02 -16.31 2.02
N PRO A 15 23.24 -15.74 1.89
CA PRO A 15 23.41 -14.29 1.69
C PRO A 15 22.54 -13.73 0.54
N ASP A 16 22.51 -14.40 -0.62
CA ASP A 16 21.69 -13.98 -1.77
C ASP A 16 20.18 -13.98 -1.47
N GLN A 17 19.73 -14.89 -0.60
CA GLN A 17 18.33 -14.97 -0.19
C GLN A 17 17.94 -13.86 0.81
N VAL A 18 18.88 -13.43 1.64
CA VAL A 18 18.71 -12.27 2.53
C VAL A 18 18.58 -10.99 1.71
N ASP A 19 19.47 -10.78 0.72
CA ASP A 19 19.40 -9.62 -0.17
C ASP A 19 18.06 -9.56 -0.94
N ALA A 20 17.58 -10.72 -1.41
CA ALA A 20 16.28 -10.82 -2.07
C ALA A 20 15.11 -10.50 -1.12
N LEU A 21 15.19 -10.96 0.13
CA LEU A 21 14.21 -10.69 1.18
C LEU A 21 14.14 -9.19 1.52
N ASP A 22 15.29 -8.55 1.68
CA ASP A 22 15.37 -7.12 2.00
C ASP A 22 14.88 -6.27 0.85
N ARG A 23 15.25 -6.61 -0.39
CA ARG A 23 14.72 -5.94 -1.58
C ARG A 23 13.20 -6.05 -1.67
N ARG A 24 12.63 -7.23 -1.36
CA ARG A 24 11.17 -7.42 -1.29
C ARG A 24 10.54 -6.48 -0.26
N ARG A 25 11.14 -6.37 0.93
CA ARG A 25 10.65 -5.51 2.01
C ARG A 25 10.76 -4.02 1.69
N GLN A 26 11.85 -3.60 1.02
CA GLN A 26 12.01 -2.24 0.52
C GLN A 26 10.90 -1.86 -0.47
N TRP A 27 10.57 -2.76 -1.41
CA TRP A 27 9.41 -2.57 -2.28
C TRP A 27 8.10 -2.51 -1.51
N GLY A 28 7.95 -3.35 -0.47
CA GLY A 28 6.79 -3.29 0.42
C GLY A 28 6.63 -1.92 1.09
N LEU A 29 7.72 -1.33 1.59
CA LEU A 29 7.72 0.03 2.13
C LEU A 29 7.38 1.08 1.08
N ALA A 30 7.97 0.98 -0.12
CA ALA A 30 7.68 1.90 -1.22
C ALA A 30 6.17 1.89 -1.58
N PHE A 31 5.55 0.70 -1.65
CA PHE A 31 4.10 0.60 -1.86
C PHE A 31 3.28 1.19 -0.72
N GLN A 32 3.73 1.09 0.54
CA GLN A 32 3.07 1.75 1.67
C GLN A 32 3.14 3.29 1.55
N VAL A 33 4.27 3.84 1.10
CA VAL A 33 4.40 5.29 0.86
C VAL A 33 3.46 5.73 -0.27
N ILE A 34 3.43 5.00 -1.39
CA ILE A 34 2.52 5.26 -2.52
C ILE A 34 1.06 5.19 -2.06
N SER A 35 0.71 4.17 -1.26
CA SER A 35 -0.61 4.04 -0.66
C SER A 35 -0.97 5.28 0.16
N GLY A 36 -0.06 5.79 1.01
CA GLY A 36 -0.27 7.01 1.78
C GLY A 36 -0.53 8.24 0.91
N GLN A 37 0.18 8.37 -0.22
CA GLN A 37 -0.06 9.45 -1.18
C GLN A 37 -1.46 9.36 -1.81
N PHE A 38 -1.87 8.17 -2.27
CA PHE A 38 -3.23 7.96 -2.77
C PHE A 38 -4.29 8.21 -1.68
N GLY A 39 -4.05 7.75 -0.46
CA GLY A 39 -4.94 7.98 0.68
C GLY A 39 -5.13 9.47 0.98
N PHE A 40 -4.04 10.24 0.95
CA PHE A 40 -4.09 11.70 1.09
C PHE A 40 -4.94 12.35 -0.01
N PHE A 41 -4.71 11.99 -1.28
CA PHE A 41 -5.51 12.52 -2.38
C PHE A 41 -6.98 12.08 -2.32
N ALA A 42 -7.26 10.84 -1.91
CA ALA A 42 -8.64 10.35 -1.76
C ALA A 42 -9.40 11.16 -0.70
N VAL A 43 -8.75 11.47 0.43
CA VAL A 43 -9.33 12.34 1.47
C VAL A 43 -9.59 13.75 0.94
N LEU A 44 -8.65 14.34 0.21
CA LEU A 44 -8.85 15.66 -0.40
C LEU A 44 -10.01 15.66 -1.40
N LEU A 45 -10.09 14.64 -2.27
CA LEU A 45 -11.12 14.53 -3.29
C LEU A 45 -12.53 14.40 -2.71
N LEU A 46 -12.69 13.96 -1.45
CA LEU A 46 -14.00 13.92 -0.78
C LEU A 46 -14.67 15.30 -0.72
N LEU A 47 -13.89 16.39 -0.66
CA LEU A 47 -14.42 17.76 -0.63
C LEU A 47 -15.28 18.09 -1.86
N TRP A 48 -14.90 17.57 -3.02
CA TRP A 48 -15.59 17.82 -4.30
C TRP A 48 -16.46 16.66 -4.75
N SER A 49 -16.18 15.42 -4.29
CA SER A 49 -16.93 14.24 -4.72
C SER A 49 -18.42 14.32 -4.36
N GLY A 50 -18.76 14.87 -3.19
CA GLY A 50 -20.16 15.06 -2.80
C GLY A 50 -20.89 16.10 -3.66
N GLN A 51 -20.19 17.18 -4.04
CA GLN A 51 -20.73 18.20 -4.94
C GLN A 51 -20.95 17.63 -6.34
N ASP A 52 -19.96 16.89 -6.85
CA ASP A 52 -20.01 16.25 -8.16
C ASP A 52 -21.15 15.22 -8.27
N LEU A 53 -21.38 14.43 -7.21
CA LEU A 53 -22.52 13.51 -7.15
C LEU A 53 -23.88 14.23 -7.11
N SER A 54 -23.94 15.43 -6.53
CA SER A 54 -25.20 16.16 -6.32
C SER A 54 -25.61 17.01 -7.52
N TYR A 55 -24.62 17.62 -8.20
CA TYR A 55 -24.87 18.66 -9.21
C TYR A 55 -24.64 18.19 -10.63
N SER A 56 -23.79 17.18 -10.85
CA SER A 56 -23.47 16.75 -12.21
C SER A 56 -24.60 15.89 -12.81
N PRO A 57 -24.99 16.12 -14.07
CA PRO A 57 -26.12 15.45 -14.68
C PRO A 57 -25.79 14.02 -15.12
N GLY A 58 -26.77 13.13 -14.98
CA GLY A 58 -26.70 11.76 -15.49
C GLY A 58 -25.62 10.93 -14.80
N TRP A 59 -24.67 10.39 -15.57
CA TRP A 59 -23.55 9.58 -15.08
C TRP A 59 -22.19 10.31 -15.21
N ILE A 60 -22.20 11.61 -15.44
CA ILE A 60 -20.98 12.39 -15.68
C ILE A 60 -20.46 12.88 -14.32
N HIS A 61 -19.84 11.98 -13.55
CA HIS A 61 -19.27 12.29 -12.23
C HIS A 61 -17.75 12.07 -12.21
N PRO A 62 -16.97 12.91 -12.92
CA PRO A 62 -15.54 12.72 -13.10
C PRO A 62 -14.77 12.74 -11.78
N MET A 63 -15.13 13.61 -10.83
CA MET A 63 -14.43 13.69 -9.54
C MET A 63 -14.78 12.50 -8.65
N PHE A 64 -16.03 12.06 -8.67
CA PHE A 64 -16.42 10.85 -7.96
C PHE A 64 -15.67 9.62 -8.47
N TYR A 65 -15.65 9.38 -9.80
CA TYR A 65 -14.94 8.23 -10.37
C TYR A 65 -13.45 8.28 -10.08
N TYR A 66 -12.85 9.46 -10.18
CA TYR A 66 -11.43 9.64 -9.86
C TYR A 66 -11.13 9.38 -8.39
N ASN A 67 -12.02 9.80 -7.47
CA ASN A 67 -11.90 9.50 -6.06
C ASN A 67 -12.00 8.00 -5.77
N VAL A 68 -12.99 7.32 -6.37
CA VAL A 68 -13.14 5.86 -6.24
C VAL A 68 -11.88 5.14 -6.73
N LEU A 69 -11.34 5.50 -7.89
CA LEU A 69 -10.11 4.92 -8.40
C LEU A 69 -8.93 5.14 -7.45
N THR A 70 -8.76 6.37 -6.95
CA THR A 70 -7.71 6.75 -6.01
C THR A 70 -7.82 5.95 -4.70
N ALA A 71 -9.03 5.78 -4.18
CA ALA A 71 -9.29 4.98 -2.98
C ALA A 71 -9.00 3.49 -3.20
N VAL A 72 -9.38 2.93 -4.37
CA VAL A 72 -9.07 1.53 -4.73
C VAL A 72 -7.56 1.33 -4.82
N LEU A 73 -6.83 2.22 -5.48
CA LEU A 73 -5.36 2.16 -5.56
C LEU A 73 -4.71 2.27 -4.18
N CYS A 74 -5.19 3.18 -3.33
CA CYS A 74 -4.74 3.31 -1.95
C CYS A 74 -4.83 1.96 -1.21
N VAL A 75 -6.00 1.30 -1.25
CA VAL A 75 -6.23 0.01 -0.59
C VAL A 75 -5.38 -1.10 -1.21
N ALA A 76 -5.30 -1.17 -2.54
CA ALA A 76 -4.50 -2.18 -3.24
C ALA A 76 -3.01 -2.10 -2.85
N PHE A 77 -2.44 -0.89 -2.87
CA PHE A 77 -1.04 -0.68 -2.47
C PHE A 77 -0.82 -0.89 -0.98
N ALA A 78 -1.79 -0.54 -0.12
CA ALA A 78 -1.70 -0.81 1.31
C ALA A 78 -1.61 -2.32 1.59
N LEU A 79 -2.49 -3.10 0.98
CA LEU A 79 -2.55 -4.56 1.15
C LEU A 79 -1.30 -5.23 0.58
N TYR A 80 -0.93 -4.90 -0.67
CA TYR A 80 0.22 -5.51 -1.31
C TYR A 80 1.55 -5.10 -0.65
N GLY A 81 1.69 -3.84 -0.26
CA GLY A 81 2.87 -3.35 0.46
C GLY A 81 3.03 -4.04 1.82
N SER A 82 1.93 -4.19 2.57
CA SER A 82 1.92 -4.91 3.85
C SER A 82 2.25 -6.40 3.68
N TRP A 83 1.75 -7.02 2.61
CA TRP A 83 2.08 -8.41 2.28
C TRP A 83 3.56 -8.58 1.92
N LEU A 84 4.16 -7.69 1.14
CA LEU A 84 5.58 -7.74 0.78
C LEU A 84 6.50 -7.51 1.99
N LYS A 85 6.11 -6.58 2.87
CA LYS A 85 6.84 -6.22 4.09
C LYS A 85 6.72 -7.26 5.21
N ARG A 86 5.83 -8.26 5.07
CA ARG A 86 5.66 -9.32 6.07
C ARG A 86 6.99 -9.98 6.46
N GLY A 87 7.08 -10.39 7.72
CA GLY A 87 8.32 -10.78 8.38
C GLY A 87 8.67 -9.78 9.48
N ARG A 88 9.69 -10.06 10.29
CA ARG A 88 10.17 -9.07 11.27
C ARG A 88 11.14 -8.11 10.61
N PRO A 89 11.00 -6.78 10.77
CA PRO A 89 12.11 -5.88 10.53
C PRO A 89 13.23 -6.22 11.52
N GLU A 90 14.48 -6.21 11.05
CA GLU A 90 15.66 -6.39 11.90
C GLU A 90 15.82 -5.16 12.80
N TYR A 91 15.07 -5.10 13.90
CA TYR A 91 15.41 -4.43 15.17
C TYR A 91 14.63 -5.10 16.31
#